data_AF-S9QYF5-F1
#
_entry.id   AF-S9QYF5-F1
#
_cell.length_a   1.000
_cell.length_b   1.000
_cell.length_c   1.000
_cell.angle_alpha   90.00
_cell.angle_beta   90.00
_cell.angle_gamma   90.00
#
_symmetry.space_group_name_H-M   'P 1'
#
loop_
_entity.id
_entity.type
_entity.pdbx_description
1 polymer ?
#
loop_
_entity_poly.entity_id
_entity_poly.type
_entity_poly.pdbx_seq_one_letter_code
_entity_poly.pdbx_strand_id
1 'polypeptide(L)'
;MQITPIDATLSVGPQIEPSDMAELAARGFRSVICNRPDGEGPDQPSFAEIEAAARAAGLEARHIPVAGPASSEQAEAFAAALREMPGPVFAFCRSGMRVTTLWALSAAGSRPVSAILATAKAAGYDLSGLARRLANGGRIPADGADASHDVVIVGGGAAGIAVAASLKARSSDLDVAIIDPADVHYYQPGWTLVGPGSLMRHRPSRPWPRSFRRGCGGSRPPLRPSSRTGMP
;
A
#
# COMPACT_ATOMS: atom_id res chain seq x y z
N MET A 1 -3.87 27.69 -1.71
CA MET A 1 -3.98 26.43 -0.95
C MET A 1 -4.97 25.47 -1.62
N GLN A 2 -4.59 24.21 -1.89
CA GLN A 2 -5.50 23.18 -2.42
C GLN A 2 -6.20 22.46 -1.27
N ILE A 3 -7.54 22.41 -1.30
CA ILE A 3 -8.35 21.71 -0.29
C ILE A 3 -9.28 20.74 -1.00
N THR A 4 -9.17 19.47 -0.66
CA THR A 4 -9.98 18.40 -1.22
C THR A 4 -10.85 17.78 -0.12
N PRO A 5 -12.18 17.86 -0.21
CA PRO A 5 -13.06 17.22 0.77
C PRO A 5 -12.99 15.69 0.64
N ILE A 6 -12.91 15.00 1.77
CA ILE A 6 -13.04 13.53 1.84
C ILE A 6 -14.47 13.16 2.25
N ASP A 7 -14.96 13.79 3.31
CA ASP A 7 -16.36 13.74 3.72
C ASP A 7 -16.77 15.06 4.38
N ALA A 8 -17.96 15.10 5.00
CA ALA A 8 -18.50 16.31 5.61
C ALA A 8 -17.65 16.86 6.78
N THR A 9 -16.81 16.02 7.37
CA THR A 9 -16.05 16.35 8.59
C THR A 9 -14.56 16.57 8.33
N LEU A 10 -14.05 16.02 7.22
CA LEU A 10 -12.62 16.02 6.89
C LEU A 10 -12.38 16.56 5.48
N SER A 11 -11.48 17.53 5.39
CA SER A 11 -10.82 17.92 4.14
C SER A 11 -9.31 17.71 4.25
N VAL A 12 -8.67 17.43 3.11
CA VAL A 12 -7.24 17.14 3.02
C VAL A 12 -6.53 18.08 2.06
N GLY A 13 -5.22 18.24 2.23
CA GLY A 13 -4.40 19.03 1.32
C GLY A 13 -2.90 18.74 1.39
N PRO A 14 -2.12 19.38 0.51
CA PRO A 14 -0.67 19.35 0.55
C PRO A 14 -0.14 20.21 1.71
N GLN A 15 1.19 20.36 1.79
CA GLN A 15 1.84 21.21 2.79
C GLN A 15 1.22 22.62 2.79
N ILE A 16 0.99 23.14 3.99
CA ILE A 16 0.55 24.52 4.23
C ILE A 16 1.63 25.30 4.98
N GLU A 17 1.52 26.63 4.91
CA GLU A 17 2.37 27.57 5.62
C GLU A 17 1.66 28.10 6.89
N PRO A 18 2.40 28.59 7.90
CA PRO A 18 1.81 29.26 9.06
C PRO A 18 0.86 30.42 8.68
N SER A 19 1.11 31.10 7.55
CA SER A 19 0.26 32.18 7.05
C SER A 19 -1.13 31.73 6.56
N ASP A 20 -1.31 30.43 6.26
CA ASP A 20 -2.57 29.90 5.73
C ASP A 20 -3.66 29.75 6.81
N MET A 21 -3.30 29.82 8.10
CA MET A 21 -4.22 29.56 9.22
C MET A 21 -5.40 30.54 9.26
N ALA A 22 -5.17 31.81 8.92
CA ALA A 22 -6.24 32.80 8.86
C ALA A 22 -7.25 32.48 7.75
N GLU A 23 -6.79 32.01 6.58
CA GLU A 23 -7.66 31.59 5.49
C GLU A 23 -8.44 30.32 5.87
N LEU A 24 -7.78 29.34 6.50
CA LEU A 24 -8.44 28.12 6.99
C LEU A 24 -9.57 28.43 7.99
N ALA A 25 -9.31 29.32 8.95
CA ALA A 25 -10.32 29.77 9.91
C ALA A 25 -11.47 30.52 9.23
N ALA A 26 -11.17 31.42 8.29
CA ALA A 26 -12.17 32.16 7.52
C ALA A 26 -13.07 31.25 6.66
N ARG A 27 -12.53 30.12 6.20
CA ARG A 27 -13.27 29.07 5.49
C ARG A 27 -14.09 28.15 6.40
N GLY A 28 -14.05 28.38 7.71
CA GLY A 28 -14.87 27.70 8.70
C GLY A 28 -14.25 26.45 9.30
N PHE A 29 -13.01 26.10 8.95
CA PHE A 29 -12.30 25.04 9.66
C PHE A 29 -12.09 25.45 11.11
N ARG A 30 -12.13 24.47 12.02
CA ARG A 30 -11.91 24.68 13.45
C ARG A 30 -10.64 24.01 13.97
N SER A 31 -10.12 23.07 13.19
CA SER A 31 -8.97 22.26 13.57
C SER A 31 -8.06 21.94 12.39
N VAL A 32 -6.77 21.80 12.67
CA VAL A 32 -5.76 21.30 11.74
C VAL A 32 -5.05 20.05 12.29
N ILE A 33 -4.80 19.06 11.42
CA ILE A 33 -3.97 17.89 11.76
C ILE A 33 -2.79 17.78 10.81
N CYS A 34 -1.57 17.73 11.36
CA CYS A 34 -0.37 17.49 10.58
C CYS A 34 0.01 16.00 10.65
N ASN A 35 0.08 15.35 9.50
CA ASN A 35 0.57 13.96 9.37
C ASN A 35 1.98 13.87 8.78
N ARG A 36 2.66 15.01 8.66
CA ARG A 36 4.06 15.11 8.21
C ARG A 36 5.00 15.15 9.42
N PRO A 37 5.98 14.24 9.54
CA PRO A 37 7.07 14.40 10.51
C PRO A 37 7.86 15.67 10.23
N ASP A 38 8.35 16.32 11.28
CA ASP A 38 9.24 17.48 11.12
C ASP A 38 10.57 17.07 10.47
N GLY A 39 11.17 17.99 9.72
CA GLY A 39 12.46 17.78 9.06
C GLY A 39 12.44 16.87 7.82
N GLU A 40 11.27 16.60 7.21
CA GLU A 40 11.19 15.81 5.97
C GLU A 40 11.69 16.60 4.73
N GLY A 41 11.75 17.93 4.79
CA GLY A 41 12.29 18.75 3.70
C GLY A 41 12.83 20.10 4.20
N PRO A 42 13.70 20.75 3.40
CA PRO A 42 14.34 22.02 3.78
C PRO A 42 13.34 23.17 3.92
N ASP A 43 12.30 23.20 3.08
CA ASP A 43 11.26 24.23 3.07
C ASP A 43 10.05 23.83 3.92
N GLN A 44 10.22 22.98 4.93
CA GLN A 44 9.13 22.52 5.77
C GLN A 44 9.04 23.36 7.05
N PRO A 45 7.93 24.08 7.29
CA PRO A 45 7.62 24.62 8.60
C PRO A 45 7.54 23.50 9.63
N SER A 46 8.12 23.70 10.81
CA SER A 46 7.97 22.78 11.93
C SER A 46 6.51 22.75 12.39
N PHE A 47 6.10 21.62 12.97
CA PHE A 47 4.77 21.53 13.55
C PHE A 47 4.57 22.57 14.66
N ALA A 48 5.61 22.92 15.41
CA ALA A 48 5.54 23.96 16.44
C ALA A 48 5.16 25.34 15.87
N GLU A 49 5.70 25.71 14.71
CA GLU A 49 5.35 26.95 14.01
C GLU A 49 3.90 26.91 13.51
N ILE A 50 3.48 25.77 12.96
CA ILE A 50 2.09 25.54 12.53
C ILE A 50 1.12 25.64 13.72
N GLU A 51 1.43 25.00 14.85
CA GLU A 51 0.59 25.01 16.05
C GLU A 51 0.45 26.43 16.61
N ALA A 52 1.55 27.18 16.70
CA ALA A 52 1.54 28.55 17.18
C ALA A 52 0.63 29.44 16.30
N ALA A 53 0.75 29.32 14.98
CA ALA A 53 -0.08 30.07 14.04
C ALA A 53 -1.55 29.62 14.05
N ALA A 54 -1.81 28.32 14.17
CA ALA A 54 -3.16 27.77 14.30
C ALA A 54 -3.86 28.35 15.55
N ARG A 55 -3.17 28.32 16.69
CA ARG A 55 -3.68 28.88 17.95
C ARG A 55 -3.96 30.38 17.85
N ALA A 56 -3.07 31.14 17.21
CA ALA A 56 -3.26 32.56 16.97
C ALA A 56 -4.49 32.85 16.07
N ALA A 57 -4.82 31.94 15.15
CA ALA A 57 -6.01 32.00 14.30
C ALA A 57 -7.28 31.41 14.94
N GLY A 58 -7.21 30.93 16.19
CA GLY A 58 -8.34 30.29 16.89
C GLY A 58 -8.66 28.87 16.40
N LEU A 59 -7.68 28.17 15.81
CA LEU A 59 -7.77 26.78 15.40
C LEU A 59 -7.09 25.87 16.43
N GLU A 60 -7.67 24.70 16.67
CA GLU A 60 -6.93 23.62 17.36
C GLU A 60 -5.95 22.94 16.41
N ALA A 61 -4.79 22.52 16.90
CA ALA A 61 -3.79 21.81 16.10
C ALA A 61 -3.41 20.49 16.76
N ARG A 62 -3.19 19.45 15.96
CA ARG A 62 -2.70 18.14 16.45
C ARG A 62 -1.66 17.55 15.50
N HIS A 63 -0.61 16.97 16.08
CA HIS A 63 0.45 16.28 15.33
C HIS A 63 0.30 14.78 15.43
N ILE A 64 0.19 14.10 14.29
CA ILE A 64 0.15 12.63 14.21
C ILE A 64 1.12 12.23 13.09
N PRO A 65 2.45 12.35 13.30
CA PRO A 65 3.44 12.22 12.25
C PRO A 65 3.53 10.79 11.73
N VAL A 66 3.59 10.63 10.41
CA VAL A 66 3.76 9.34 9.73
C VAL A 66 5.04 9.36 8.87
N ALA A 67 6.08 8.68 9.35
CA ALA A 67 7.40 8.60 8.69
C ALA A 67 7.55 7.41 7.72
N GLY A 68 6.72 6.38 7.86
CA GLY A 68 6.72 5.17 7.03
C GLY A 68 5.31 4.72 6.66
N PRO A 69 5.07 3.43 6.44
CA PRO A 69 3.71 2.91 6.32
C PRO A 69 2.89 3.27 7.57
N ALA A 70 1.69 3.81 7.39
CA ALA A 70 0.81 4.18 8.51
C ALA A 70 0.52 2.96 9.39
N SER A 71 0.69 3.07 10.71
CA SER A 71 0.37 2.01 11.67
C SER A 71 -1.13 2.00 12.01
N SER A 72 -1.59 0.90 12.62
CA SER A 72 -2.97 0.83 13.14
C SER A 72 -3.19 1.84 14.27
N GLU A 73 -2.20 2.01 15.16
CA GLU A 73 -2.23 2.97 16.27
C GLU A 73 -2.36 4.41 15.77
N GLN A 74 -1.63 4.77 14.70
CA GLN A 74 -1.76 6.09 14.08
C GLN A 74 -3.13 6.30 13.44
N ALA A 75 -3.70 5.26 12.82
CA ALA A 75 -5.05 5.34 12.26
C ALA A 75 -6.12 5.50 13.35
N GLU A 76 -5.96 4.81 14.49
CA GLU A 76 -6.81 4.95 15.67
C GLU A 76 -6.67 6.34 16.31
N ALA A 77 -5.44 6.84 16.47
CA ALA A 77 -5.19 8.19 16.97
C ALA A 77 -5.79 9.26 16.04
N PHE A 78 -5.72 9.06 14.72
CA PHE A 78 -6.35 9.94 13.75
C PHE A 78 -7.88 9.91 13.86
N ALA A 79 -8.49 8.72 13.98
CA ALA A 79 -9.94 8.62 14.23
C ALA A 79 -10.37 9.24 15.57
N ALA A 80 -9.57 9.10 16.62
CA ALA A 80 -9.81 9.76 17.91
C ALA A 80 -9.79 11.29 17.74
N ALA A 81 -8.77 11.81 17.04
CA ALA A 81 -8.67 13.24 16.74
C ALA A 81 -9.90 13.78 15.98
N LEU A 82 -10.39 13.07 14.96
CA LEU A 82 -11.59 13.48 14.23
C LEU A 82 -12.88 13.49 15.08
N ARG A 83 -12.93 12.73 16.18
CA ARG A 83 -14.08 12.72 17.11
C ARG A 83 -13.97 13.78 18.21
N GLU A 84 -12.75 14.06 18.67
CA GLU A 84 -12.49 14.92 19.81
C GLU A 84 -12.33 16.39 19.42
N MET A 85 -11.68 16.66 18.29
CA MET A 85 -11.37 18.02 17.86
C MET A 85 -12.61 18.69 17.26
N PRO A 86 -12.77 20.02 17.43
CA PRO A 86 -13.87 20.74 16.82
C PRO A 86 -13.75 20.68 15.29
N GLY A 87 -14.84 20.30 14.63
CA GLY A 87 -14.92 20.22 13.17
C GLY A 87 -15.49 21.49 12.52
N PRO A 88 -15.37 21.63 11.19
CA PRO A 88 -14.66 20.75 10.26
C PRO A 88 -13.14 20.75 10.44
N VAL A 89 -12.51 19.62 10.15
CA VAL A 89 -11.06 19.41 10.28
C VAL A 89 -10.38 19.52 8.92
N PHE A 90 -9.28 20.26 8.84
CA PHE A 90 -8.36 20.23 7.72
C PHE A 90 -7.10 19.44 8.09
N ALA A 91 -6.76 18.39 7.36
CA ALA A 91 -5.56 17.61 7.66
C ALA A 91 -4.61 17.58 6.47
N PHE A 92 -3.31 17.65 6.73
CA PHE A 92 -2.31 17.79 5.67
C PHE A 92 -1.05 16.97 5.93
N CYS A 93 -0.33 16.70 4.86
CA CYS A 93 1.05 16.21 4.94
C CYS A 93 1.85 16.88 3.80
N ARG A 94 2.78 16.17 3.13
CA ARG A 94 3.40 16.69 1.90
C ARG A 94 2.41 16.84 0.74
N SER A 95 1.65 15.78 0.42
CA SER A 95 0.72 15.74 -0.73
C SER A 95 -0.73 15.37 -0.39
N GLY A 96 -1.05 15.17 0.89
CA GLY A 96 -2.34 14.63 1.36
C GLY A 96 -2.44 13.10 1.41
N MET A 97 -1.52 12.36 0.76
CA MET A 97 -1.59 10.89 0.68
C MET A 97 -1.60 10.18 2.05
N ARG A 98 -0.80 10.65 3.02
CA ARG A 98 -0.76 10.06 4.38
C ARG A 98 -2.05 10.26 5.13
N VAL A 99 -2.65 11.44 4.98
CA VAL A 99 -3.93 11.80 5.58
C VAL A 99 -5.03 10.89 5.05
N THR A 100 -5.16 10.79 3.73
CA THR A 100 -6.17 9.93 3.09
C THR A 100 -5.96 8.45 3.43
N THR A 101 -4.70 8.02 3.57
CA THR A 101 -4.37 6.66 4.04
C THR A 101 -4.85 6.43 5.47
N LEU A 102 -4.58 7.34 6.41
CA LEU A 102 -5.04 7.23 7.80
C LEU A 102 -6.56 7.21 7.90
N TRP A 103 -7.24 8.10 7.17
CA TRP A 103 -8.71 8.09 7.06
C TRP A 103 -9.24 6.76 6.53
N ALA A 104 -8.64 6.23 5.46
CA ALA A 104 -9.08 4.97 4.87
C ALA A 104 -8.91 3.79 5.85
N LEU A 105 -7.77 3.75 6.55
CA LEU A 105 -7.48 2.74 7.56
C LEU A 105 -8.39 2.86 8.77
N SER A 106 -8.72 4.08 9.21
CA SER A 106 -9.62 4.29 10.35
C SER A 106 -11.09 4.01 10.02
N ALA A 107 -11.47 4.16 8.75
CA ALA A 107 -12.78 3.76 8.24
C ALA A 107 -12.88 2.24 7.97
N ALA A 108 -11.76 1.49 8.00
CA ALA A 108 -11.77 0.07 7.76
C ALA A 108 -12.58 -0.67 8.84
N GLY A 109 -13.38 -1.65 8.45
CA GLY A 109 -14.29 -2.37 9.34
C GLY A 109 -15.61 -1.65 9.64
N SER A 110 -15.70 -0.34 9.46
CA SER A 110 -16.95 0.43 9.61
C SER A 110 -17.60 0.82 8.28
N ARG A 111 -16.82 0.86 7.18
CA ARG A 111 -17.32 1.12 5.82
C ARG A 111 -16.89 0.00 4.85
N PRO A 112 -17.69 -0.27 3.79
CA PRO A 112 -17.27 -1.20 2.74
C PRO A 112 -15.96 -0.75 2.08
N VAL A 113 -15.04 -1.69 1.86
CA VAL A 113 -13.73 -1.41 1.23
C VAL A 113 -13.88 -0.69 -0.11
N SER A 114 -14.84 -1.11 -0.94
CA SER A 114 -15.13 -0.48 -2.22
C SER A 114 -15.53 0.99 -2.09
N ALA A 115 -16.32 1.35 -1.07
CA ALA A 115 -16.73 2.72 -0.81
C ALA A 115 -15.56 3.58 -0.32
N ILE A 116 -14.69 3.04 0.54
CA ILE A 116 -13.47 3.70 1.01
C ILE A 116 -12.57 4.04 -0.19
N LEU A 117 -12.29 3.03 -1.03
CA LEU A 117 -11.44 3.19 -2.21
C LEU A 117 -12.05 4.17 -3.23
N ALA A 118 -13.36 4.10 -3.45
CA ALA A 118 -14.06 5.01 -4.36
C ALA A 118 -13.98 6.47 -3.88
N THR A 119 -14.17 6.71 -2.58
CA THR A 119 -14.07 8.04 -1.98
C THR A 119 -12.66 8.61 -2.09
N ALA A 120 -11.64 7.81 -1.73
CA ALA A 120 -10.25 8.23 -1.87
C ALA A 120 -9.89 8.56 -3.33
N LYS A 121 -10.33 7.71 -4.27
CA LYS A 121 -10.12 7.92 -5.70
C LYS A 121 -10.83 9.18 -6.21
N ALA A 122 -12.05 9.46 -5.75
CA ALA A 122 -12.79 10.67 -6.10
C ALA A 122 -12.08 11.93 -5.58
N ALA A 123 -11.39 11.84 -4.44
CA ALA A 123 -10.51 12.87 -3.91
C ALA A 123 -9.11 12.92 -4.58
N GLY A 124 -8.86 12.11 -5.62
CA GLY A 124 -7.61 12.12 -6.38
C GLY A 124 -6.48 11.26 -5.77
N TYR A 125 -6.79 10.39 -4.81
CA TYR A 125 -5.82 9.51 -4.15
C TYR A 125 -6.07 8.03 -4.49
N ASP A 126 -5.12 7.40 -5.18
CA ASP A 126 -5.20 5.96 -5.47
C ASP A 126 -4.71 5.13 -4.28
N LEU A 127 -5.63 4.47 -3.60
CA LEU A 127 -5.37 3.56 -2.48
C LEU A 127 -5.59 2.09 -2.85
N SER A 128 -5.65 1.74 -4.13
CA SER A 128 -5.89 0.35 -4.59
C SER A 128 -4.90 -0.65 -3.99
N GLY A 129 -3.64 -0.26 -3.78
CA GLY A 129 -2.61 -1.06 -3.10
C GLY A 129 -2.94 -1.43 -1.64
N LEU A 130 -3.87 -0.72 -1.00
CA LEU A 130 -4.31 -0.98 0.38
C LEU A 130 -5.54 -1.90 0.46
N ALA A 131 -6.11 -2.34 -0.67
CA ALA A 131 -7.37 -3.09 -0.69
C ALA A 131 -7.37 -4.31 0.26
N ARG A 132 -6.30 -5.11 0.28
CA ARG A 132 -6.17 -6.26 1.20
C ARG A 132 -6.14 -5.83 2.66
N ARG A 133 -5.37 -4.78 2.98
CA ARG A 133 -5.25 -4.26 4.34
C ARG A 133 -6.58 -3.71 4.85
N LEU A 134 -7.31 -2.99 3.99
CA LEU A 134 -8.66 -2.49 4.29
C LEU A 134 -9.66 -3.63 4.52
N ALA A 135 -9.60 -4.69 3.70
CA ALA A 135 -10.42 -5.89 3.88
C ALA A 135 -10.15 -6.59 5.22
N ASN A 136 -8.92 -6.47 5.73
CA ASN A 136 -8.52 -6.99 7.04
C ASN A 136 -8.71 -5.97 8.19
N GLY A 137 -9.64 -5.02 8.03
CA GLY A 137 -9.98 -4.05 9.08
C GLY A 137 -8.87 -3.03 9.35
N GLY A 138 -8.05 -2.69 8.34
CA GLY A 138 -6.99 -1.68 8.46
C GLY A 138 -5.72 -2.19 9.13
N ARG A 139 -5.73 -3.43 9.61
CA ARG A 139 -4.58 -4.08 10.22
C ARG A 139 -3.65 -4.61 9.15
N ILE A 140 -2.36 -4.39 9.34
CA ILE A 140 -1.36 -5.20 8.63
C ILE A 140 -1.65 -6.65 9.06
N PRO A 141 -1.84 -7.59 8.11
CA PRO A 141 -2.01 -8.99 8.49
C PRO A 141 -0.89 -9.36 9.46
N ALA A 142 -1.25 -9.80 10.67
CA ALA A 142 -0.27 -10.40 11.58
C ALA A 142 0.40 -11.58 10.86
N ASP A 143 1.61 -11.94 11.27
CA ASP A 143 2.59 -12.87 10.66
C ASP A 143 2.11 -14.31 10.32
N GLY A 144 0.83 -14.54 10.04
CA GLY A 144 0.40 -15.59 9.15
C GLY A 144 0.73 -15.20 7.73
N ALA A 145 1.98 -15.43 7.31
CA ALA A 145 2.31 -15.39 5.90
C ALA A 145 1.30 -16.27 5.13
N ASP A 146 0.67 -15.73 4.07
CA ASP A 146 -0.26 -16.49 3.22
C ASP A 146 0.36 -17.81 2.69
N ALA A 147 1.70 -17.87 2.69
CA ALA A 147 2.52 -19.06 2.53
C ALA A 147 3.85 -18.90 3.27
N SER A 148 4.38 -20.01 3.80
CA SER A 148 5.74 -20.10 4.33
C SER A 148 6.55 -20.99 3.39
N HIS A 149 7.80 -20.62 3.16
CA HIS A 149 8.75 -21.36 2.32
C HIS A 149 10.12 -21.33 2.99
N ASP A 150 10.92 -22.40 2.82
CA ASP A 150 12.29 -22.45 3.34
C ASP A 150 13.18 -21.39 2.69
N VAL A 151 12.94 -21.09 1.41
CA VAL A 151 13.66 -20.07 0.65
C VAL A 151 12.70 -19.26 -0.23
N VAL A 152 12.83 -17.93 -0.20
CA VAL A 152 12.15 -17.01 -1.13
C VAL A 152 13.18 -16.31 -2.01
N ILE A 153 12.99 -16.39 -3.32
CA ILE A 153 13.82 -15.73 -4.33
C ILE A 153 13.02 -14.58 -4.94
N VAL A 154 13.50 -13.35 -4.78
CA VAL A 154 12.87 -12.17 -5.39
C VAL A 154 13.52 -11.90 -6.75
N GLY A 155 12.72 -11.94 -7.81
CA GLY A 155 13.15 -11.86 -9.19
C GLY A 155 13.22 -13.26 -9.84
N GLY A 156 12.29 -13.53 -10.74
CA GLY A 156 12.17 -14.76 -11.52
C GLY A 156 12.94 -14.75 -12.83
N GLY A 157 13.83 -13.78 -13.06
CA GLY A 157 14.79 -13.72 -14.17
C GLY A 157 15.70 -14.97 -14.29
N ALA A 158 16.57 -15.01 -15.31
CA ALA A 158 17.46 -16.15 -15.54
C ALA A 158 18.30 -16.52 -14.29
N ALA A 159 18.76 -15.50 -13.54
CA ALA A 159 19.48 -15.69 -12.29
C ALA A 159 18.61 -16.34 -11.20
N GLY A 160 17.38 -15.85 -10.99
CA GLY A 160 16.48 -16.41 -9.97
C GLY A 160 16.10 -17.86 -10.24
N ILE A 161 15.81 -18.19 -11.50
CA ILE A 161 15.54 -19.57 -11.92
C ILE A 161 16.78 -20.45 -11.75
N ALA A 162 17.97 -19.97 -12.13
CA ALA A 162 19.20 -20.72 -11.94
C ALA A 162 19.49 -21.00 -10.47
N VAL A 163 19.26 -20.02 -9.58
CA VAL A 163 19.36 -20.20 -8.13
C VAL A 163 18.35 -21.23 -7.64
N ALA A 164 17.08 -21.13 -8.03
CA ALA A 164 16.04 -22.07 -7.64
C ALA A 164 16.36 -23.51 -8.09
N ALA A 165 16.77 -23.68 -9.36
CA ALA A 165 17.16 -24.99 -9.90
C ALA A 165 18.38 -25.56 -9.18
N SER A 166 19.37 -24.72 -8.88
CA SER A 166 20.58 -25.13 -8.17
C SER A 166 20.33 -25.50 -6.71
N LEU A 167 19.37 -24.85 -6.04
CA LEU A 167 18.91 -25.22 -4.71
C LEU A 167 18.18 -26.56 -4.72
N LYS A 168 17.22 -26.74 -5.64
CA LYS A 168 16.45 -27.99 -5.76
C LYS A 168 17.29 -29.18 -6.20
N ALA A 169 18.37 -28.96 -6.96
CA ALA A 169 19.31 -30.01 -7.34
C ALA A 169 20.17 -30.50 -6.16
N ARG A 170 20.48 -29.62 -5.19
CA ARG A 170 21.30 -29.94 -4.01
C ARG A 170 20.46 -30.46 -2.85
N SER A 171 19.25 -29.93 -2.71
CA SER A 171 18.26 -30.38 -1.72
C SER A 171 16.88 -30.35 -2.36
N SER A 172 16.41 -31.53 -2.79
CA SER A 172 15.10 -31.70 -3.41
C SER A 172 13.95 -31.31 -2.49
N ASP A 173 14.17 -31.38 -1.18
CA ASP A 173 13.12 -31.26 -0.17
C ASP A 173 12.83 -29.81 0.22
N LEU A 174 13.70 -28.86 -0.19
CA LEU A 174 13.51 -27.44 0.06
C LEU A 174 12.22 -26.93 -0.59
N ASP A 175 11.38 -26.27 0.20
CA ASP A 175 10.28 -25.48 -0.31
C ASP A 175 10.78 -24.10 -0.76
N VAL A 176 10.75 -23.85 -2.06
CA VAL A 176 11.32 -22.66 -2.68
C VAL A 176 10.23 -21.90 -3.44
N ALA A 177 10.02 -20.64 -3.05
CA ALA A 177 9.19 -19.70 -3.80
C ALA A 177 10.03 -18.71 -4.60
N ILE A 178 9.53 -18.33 -5.77
CA ILE A 178 10.07 -17.22 -6.55
C ILE A 178 8.97 -16.15 -6.64
N ILE A 179 9.29 -14.90 -6.38
CA ILE A 179 8.36 -13.77 -6.51
C ILE A 179 8.91 -12.83 -7.56
N ASP A 180 8.17 -12.63 -8.66
CA ASP A 180 8.52 -11.68 -9.71
C ASP A 180 7.33 -10.74 -9.99
N PRO A 181 7.52 -9.42 -9.99
CA PRO A 181 6.47 -8.47 -10.37
C PRO A 181 6.11 -8.48 -11.87
N ALA A 182 6.97 -9.03 -12.74
CA ALA A 182 6.75 -9.10 -14.17
C ALA A 182 5.89 -10.31 -14.57
N ASP A 183 4.82 -10.07 -15.33
CA ASP A 183 3.97 -11.12 -15.89
C ASP A 183 4.65 -11.96 -16.98
N VAL A 184 5.80 -11.49 -17.48
CA VAL A 184 6.51 -12.06 -18.63
C VAL A 184 7.98 -12.24 -18.29
N HIS A 185 8.46 -13.47 -18.46
CA HIS A 185 9.89 -13.76 -18.40
C HIS A 185 10.54 -13.47 -19.75
N TYR A 186 11.51 -12.57 -19.76
CA TYR A 186 12.34 -12.31 -20.93
C TYR A 186 13.61 -13.14 -20.83
N TYR A 187 13.78 -14.12 -21.72
CA TYR A 187 15.05 -14.82 -21.84
C TYR A 187 16.07 -13.90 -22.52
N GLN A 188 16.75 -13.07 -21.72
CA GLN A 188 17.70 -12.06 -22.20
C GLN A 188 18.86 -12.64 -23.05
N PRO A 189 19.40 -13.85 -22.77
CA PRO A 189 20.38 -14.46 -23.66
C PRO A 189 19.82 -14.79 -25.06
N GLY A 190 18.50 -14.90 -25.23
CA GLY A 190 17.87 -15.10 -26.53
C GLY A 190 17.86 -13.85 -27.40
N TRP A 191 18.09 -12.66 -26.83
CA TRP A 191 18.13 -11.41 -27.59
C TRP A 191 19.36 -11.30 -28.50
N THR A 192 20.47 -11.97 -28.15
CA THR A 192 21.64 -12.07 -29.03
C THR A 192 21.35 -12.90 -30.29
N LEU A 193 20.31 -13.75 -30.26
CA LEU A 193 19.84 -14.55 -31.41
C LEU A 193 18.78 -13.81 -32.26
N VAL A 194 18.29 -12.65 -31.81
CA VAL A 194 17.36 -11.81 -32.59
C VAL A 194 18.11 -11.02 -33.67
N GLY A 195 19.34 -10.57 -33.38
CA GLY A 195 20.23 -9.90 -34.34
C GLY A 195 20.51 -10.69 -35.63
N PRO A 196 20.92 -11.97 -35.56
CA PRO A 196 21.18 -12.81 -36.72
C PRO A 196 19.91 -13.41 -37.38
N GLY A 197 18.70 -13.05 -36.94
CA GLY A 197 17.44 -13.46 -37.57
C GLY A 197 16.97 -14.89 -37.28
N SER A 198 17.64 -15.63 -36.41
CA SER A 198 17.29 -17.01 -36.03
C SER A 198 16.15 -17.10 -35.01
N LEU A 199 15.72 -15.97 -34.41
CA LEU A 199 14.54 -15.89 -33.55
C LEU A 199 13.71 -14.62 -33.86
N MET A 200 12.41 -14.76 -34.11
CA MET A 200 11.51 -13.61 -34.30
C MET A 200 11.30 -12.81 -33.00
N ARG A 201 11.20 -11.47 -33.13
CA ARG A 201 11.10 -10.46 -32.06
C ARG A 201 10.00 -10.72 -31.00
N HIS A 202 8.99 -11.52 -31.32
CA HIS A 202 7.84 -11.82 -30.47
C HIS A 202 7.96 -13.12 -29.64
N ARG A 203 9.11 -13.83 -29.69
CA ARG A 203 9.28 -15.17 -29.10
C ARG A 203 10.19 -15.37 -27.87
N PRO A 204 10.88 -14.38 -27.25
CA PRO A 204 11.64 -14.64 -26.04
C PRO A 204 10.80 -14.49 -24.76
N SER A 205 9.46 -14.48 -24.89
CA SER A 205 8.51 -14.48 -23.80
C SER A 205 7.76 -15.81 -23.75
N ARG A 206 7.76 -16.45 -22.57
CA ARG A 206 6.90 -17.60 -22.29
C ARG A 206 6.00 -17.27 -21.10
N PRO A 207 4.69 -17.61 -21.15
CA PRO A 207 3.86 -17.61 -19.95
C PRO A 207 4.39 -18.63 -18.94
N TRP A 208 4.23 -18.34 -17.65
CA TRP A 208 4.61 -19.24 -16.56
C TRP A 208 3.90 -20.61 -16.67
N PRO A 209 4.59 -21.75 -16.47
CA PRO A 209 3.93 -23.04 -16.33
C PRO A 209 3.05 -23.08 -15.06
N ARG A 210 1.86 -23.69 -15.18
CA ARG A 210 0.80 -23.75 -14.14
C ARG A 210 1.21 -24.38 -12.80
N SER A 211 2.41 -24.94 -12.68
CA SER A 211 2.96 -25.49 -11.44
C SER A 211 3.41 -24.42 -10.45
N PHE A 212 3.40 -23.14 -10.84
CA PHE A 212 3.72 -22.02 -9.98
C PHE A 212 2.44 -21.32 -9.52
N ARG A 213 2.15 -21.40 -8.23
CA ARG A 213 0.98 -20.74 -7.66
C ARG A 213 1.18 -19.23 -7.71
N ARG A 214 0.23 -18.53 -8.35
CA ARG A 214 -0.13 -17.17 -7.92
C ARG A 214 -0.44 -17.23 -6.42
N GLY A 215 0.18 -16.36 -5.64
CA GLY A 215 -0.32 -16.05 -4.31
C GLY A 215 -1.71 -15.43 -4.43
N CYS A 216 -2.75 -16.18 -4.05
CA CYS A 216 -3.97 -15.75 -3.35
C CYS A 216 -4.94 -16.95 -3.23
N GLY A 217 -5.55 -17.09 -2.05
CA GLY A 217 -6.25 -18.29 -1.58
C GLY A 217 -7.53 -18.73 -2.31
N GLY A 218 -7.92 -19.96 -2.00
CA GLY A 218 -9.14 -20.63 -2.43
C GLY A 218 -9.01 -22.13 -2.20
N SER A 219 -9.50 -22.60 -1.06
CA SER A 219 -9.48 -23.99 -0.61
C SER A 219 -10.19 -24.94 -1.58
N ARG A 220 -9.59 -26.11 -1.86
CA ARG A 220 -10.29 -27.32 -2.32
C ARG A 220 -9.78 -28.53 -1.52
N PRO A 221 -10.67 -29.46 -1.11
CA PRO A 221 -10.30 -30.60 -0.27
C PRO A 221 -9.51 -31.64 -1.08
N PRO A 222 -8.70 -32.49 -0.41
CA PRO A 222 -7.80 -33.41 -1.09
C PRO A 222 -8.59 -34.54 -1.78
N LEU A 223 -8.27 -34.78 -3.05
CA LEU A 223 -8.73 -35.95 -3.80
C LEU A 223 -8.08 -37.21 -3.21
N ARG A 224 -8.90 -38.17 -2.75
CA ARG A 224 -8.46 -39.51 -2.38
C ARG A 224 -7.88 -40.23 -3.61
N PRO A 225 -6.83 -41.07 -3.45
CA PRO A 225 -6.28 -41.84 -4.54
C PRO A 225 -7.23 -42.99 -4.91
N SER A 226 -7.67 -43.04 -6.16
CA SER A 226 -8.40 -44.20 -6.72
C SER A 226 -7.41 -45.33 -6.97
N SER A 227 -7.60 -46.44 -6.26
CA SER A 227 -6.97 -47.74 -6.53
C SER A 227 -7.23 -48.17 -7.97
N ARG A 228 -6.15 -48.42 -8.73
CA ARG A 228 -6.22 -49.15 -10.01
C ARG A 228 -6.56 -50.61 -9.72
N THR A 229 -7.79 -51.00 -10.00
CA THR A 229 -8.16 -52.40 -10.29
C THR A 229 -7.55 -52.79 -11.63
N GLY A 230 -6.70 -53.82 -11.62
CA GLY A 230 -6.33 -54.55 -12.83
C GLY A 230 -7.48 -55.46 -13.28
N MET A 231 -7.35 -55.96 -14.51
CA MET A 231 -7.84 -57.25 -15.01
C MET A 231 -7.56 -57.32 -16.54
N PRO A 232 -7.56 -58.52 -17.13
CA PRO A 232 -6.43 -59.12 -17.85
C PRO A 232 -6.33 -58.78 -19.34
#